data_AF-A0A2H6N702-F1
#
_entry.id   AF-A0A2H6N702-F1
#
_cell.length_a   1.000
_cell.length_b   1.000
_cell.length_c   1.000
_cell.angle_alpha   90.00
_cell.angle_beta   90.00
_cell.angle_gamma   90.00
#
_symmetry.space_group_name_H-M   'P 1'
#
loop_
_entity.id
_entity.type
_entity.pdbx_description
1 polymer ?
#
loop_
_entity_poly.entity_id
_entity_poly.type
_entity_poly.pdbx_seq_one_letter_code
_entity_poly.pdbx_strand_id
1 'polypeptide(L)'
;SHRLLTFDPTYCAVKELNEEEQRVKNVHMKGLERETCLIPAVTEQEPTFADSYNLVTENLVLTQSALHLGFHRLHDQMIKLNQSLHRLQVAWREAQQSSSPSADNLREQFERLMTVYLSTKAAMTEPQMLKNCLNLQVSMAVLLVQLAIGNQGTELMALTFPLPEVKKSALAYVPEFFADNLGDFFIFLRRFADDLLEPSADSLQHVLHFVTIFTGDVDRMKNPHLRAKLAEVLEAVMPHLDQAQAPLVSSVFHRKRVFCSYQQAAYLAEALIKVFVDIEFTGDPHQFEQKFNYRRPMYPILRYMWDTDSYRASIKALADYASENLEAMAPPLFLRFLNLLMNDAIFLLDEAIQYLSK
;
A
#
# COMPACT_ATOMS: atom_id res chain seq x y z
N SER A 1 -15.03 -14.20 -8.65
CA SER A 1 -16.43 -14.55 -8.35
C SER A 1 -17.31 -13.41 -8.83
N HIS A 2 -18.28 -13.67 -9.71
CA HIS A 2 -19.20 -12.64 -10.28
C HIS A 2 -19.94 -11.81 -9.21
N ARG A 3 -20.10 -12.37 -8.01
CA ARG A 3 -20.75 -11.69 -6.87
C ARG A 3 -19.92 -10.53 -6.31
N LEU A 4 -18.61 -10.50 -6.50
CA LEU A 4 -17.79 -9.40 -5.99
C LEU A 4 -18.12 -8.07 -6.69
N LEU A 5 -18.42 -8.13 -7.99
CA LEU A 5 -18.74 -6.95 -8.80
C LEU A 5 -20.18 -6.47 -8.63
N THR A 6 -20.99 -7.14 -7.79
CA THR A 6 -22.28 -6.57 -7.35
C THR A 6 -22.10 -5.60 -6.19
N PHE A 7 -20.87 -5.34 -5.75
CA PHE A 7 -20.57 -4.31 -4.76
C PHE A 7 -20.94 -2.94 -5.31
N ASP A 8 -21.74 -2.20 -4.55
CA ASP A 8 -22.12 -0.83 -4.87
C ASP A 8 -21.45 0.16 -3.89
N PRO A 9 -20.43 0.92 -4.33
CA PRO A 9 -19.73 1.86 -3.46
C PRO A 9 -20.59 3.04 -3.03
N THR A 10 -21.72 3.32 -3.70
CA THR A 10 -22.61 4.42 -3.27
C THR A 10 -23.19 4.19 -1.87
N TYR A 11 -23.18 2.95 -1.37
CA TYR A 11 -23.45 2.60 0.02
C TYR A 11 -22.67 3.48 1.01
N CYS A 12 -21.39 3.74 0.75
CA CYS A 12 -20.51 4.51 1.63
C CYS A 12 -20.83 6.02 1.62
N ALA A 13 -21.62 6.49 0.65
CA ALA A 13 -22.03 7.89 0.54
C ALA A 13 -23.46 8.15 1.04
N VAL A 14 -24.16 7.10 1.51
CA VAL A 14 -25.50 7.24 2.08
C VAL A 14 -25.40 8.01 3.39
N LYS A 15 -26.11 9.13 3.47
CA LYS A 15 -26.22 9.96 4.69
C LYS A 15 -26.98 9.20 5.78
N GLU A 16 -26.89 9.70 7.02
CA GLU A 16 -27.63 9.12 8.15
C GLU A 16 -29.13 8.97 7.83
N LEU A 17 -29.60 7.73 7.93
CA LEU A 17 -30.98 7.30 7.74
C LEU A 17 -31.64 7.03 9.10
N ASN A 18 -32.96 7.16 9.17
CA ASN A 18 -33.72 6.70 10.33
C ASN A 18 -33.82 5.16 10.36
N GLU A 19 -34.22 4.57 11.49
CA GLU A 19 -34.23 3.09 11.65
C GLU A 19 -35.11 2.35 10.64
N GLU A 20 -36.20 2.96 10.18
CA GLU A 20 -37.11 2.36 9.20
C GLU A 20 -36.47 2.37 7.80
N GLU A 21 -35.89 3.51 7.40
CA GLU A 21 -35.15 3.66 6.14
C GLU A 21 -33.92 2.75 6.08
N GLN A 22 -33.21 2.57 7.20
CA GLN A 22 -32.07 1.65 7.29
C GLN A 22 -32.47 0.21 6.96
N ARG A 23 -33.61 -0.24 7.49
CA ARG A 23 -34.14 -1.59 7.23
C ARG A 23 -34.62 -1.74 5.79
N VAL A 24 -35.25 -0.70 5.23
CA VAL A 24 -35.73 -0.74 3.83
C VAL A 24 -34.58 -0.73 2.84
N LYS A 25 -33.56 0.10 3.07
CA LYS A 25 -32.41 0.24 2.16
C LYS A 25 -31.30 -0.79 2.40
N ASN A 26 -31.35 -1.57 3.49
CA ASN A 26 -30.26 -2.41 3.98
C ASN A 26 -28.96 -1.62 4.19
N VAL A 27 -29.03 -0.54 4.97
CA VAL A 27 -27.87 0.29 5.34
C VAL A 27 -27.79 0.40 6.85
N HIS A 28 -26.94 -0.42 7.48
CA HIS A 28 -26.82 -0.43 8.94
C HIS A 28 -25.57 0.28 9.46
N MET A 29 -24.57 0.48 8.61
CA MET A 29 -23.36 1.22 8.99
C MET A 29 -23.57 2.73 8.86
N LYS A 30 -23.14 3.51 9.86
CA LYS A 30 -23.29 4.97 9.94
C LYS A 30 -21.93 5.66 9.84
N GLY A 31 -21.91 6.89 9.34
CA GLY A 31 -20.74 7.77 9.38
C GLY A 31 -19.74 7.59 8.24
N LEU A 32 -19.99 6.67 7.31
CA LEU A 32 -19.13 6.44 6.14
C LEU A 32 -19.09 7.65 5.20
N GLU A 33 -20.15 8.46 5.19
CA GLU A 33 -20.25 9.66 4.37
C GLU A 33 -19.22 10.74 4.76
N ARG A 34 -18.58 10.58 5.94
CA ARG A 34 -17.56 11.48 6.47
C ARG A 34 -16.14 11.02 6.14
N GLU A 35 -15.98 9.79 5.66
CA GLU A 35 -14.69 9.23 5.30
C GLU A 35 -14.16 9.89 4.03
N THR A 36 -12.85 10.10 3.96
CA THR A 36 -12.20 10.52 2.72
C THR A 36 -12.29 9.40 1.70
N CYS A 37 -12.60 9.72 0.45
CA CYS A 37 -12.69 8.76 -0.65
C CYS A 37 -11.48 8.87 -1.58
N LEU A 38 -11.22 7.82 -2.36
CA LEU A 38 -10.05 7.74 -3.25
C LEU A 38 -9.93 8.94 -4.20
N ILE A 39 -11.07 9.48 -4.65
CA ILE A 39 -11.15 10.72 -5.41
C ILE A 39 -12.31 11.59 -4.85
N PRO A 40 -12.26 12.92 -5.00
CA PRO A 40 -13.35 13.79 -4.60
C PRO A 40 -14.59 13.55 -5.46
N ALA A 41 -15.76 13.64 -4.84
CA ALA A 41 -17.03 13.65 -5.56
C ALA A 41 -17.13 14.90 -6.44
N VAL A 42 -17.55 14.72 -7.69
CA VAL A 42 -17.79 15.84 -8.62
C VAL A 42 -19.07 16.55 -8.19
N THR A 43 -18.96 17.84 -7.86
CA THR A 43 -20.03 18.65 -7.25
C THR A 43 -21.27 18.83 -8.13
N GLU A 44 -21.16 18.56 -9.43
CA GLU A 44 -22.19 18.94 -10.41
C GLU A 44 -23.37 17.95 -10.54
N GLN A 45 -23.29 16.71 -10.01
CA GLN A 45 -24.40 15.74 -10.07
C GLN A 45 -24.42 14.81 -8.84
N GLU A 46 -25.58 14.72 -8.17
CA GLU A 46 -25.79 13.76 -7.07
C GLU A 46 -25.71 12.31 -7.57
N PRO A 47 -25.11 11.39 -6.80
CA PRO A 47 -25.14 9.97 -7.12
C PRO A 47 -26.58 9.43 -7.18
N THR A 48 -26.85 8.58 -8.15
CA THR A 48 -28.01 7.69 -8.12
C THR A 48 -27.76 6.58 -7.11
N PHE A 49 -28.38 6.70 -5.94
CA PHE A 49 -28.37 5.66 -4.91
C PHE A 49 -29.30 4.51 -5.27
N ALA A 50 -28.94 3.29 -4.88
CA ALA A 50 -29.81 2.13 -5.00
C ALA A 50 -31.04 2.23 -4.07
N ASP A 51 -32.16 1.63 -4.48
CA ASP A 51 -33.37 1.49 -3.64
C ASP A 51 -33.09 0.62 -2.41
N SER A 52 -32.27 -0.42 -2.57
CA SER A 52 -31.77 -1.27 -1.50
C SER A 52 -30.42 -1.87 -1.88
N TYR A 53 -29.52 -2.00 -0.92
CA TYR A 53 -28.21 -2.63 -1.13
C TYR A 53 -28.27 -4.12 -0.86
N ASN A 54 -27.39 -4.86 -1.55
CA ASN A 54 -27.27 -6.31 -1.35
C ASN A 54 -26.36 -6.64 -0.17
N LEU A 55 -26.53 -7.86 0.36
CA LEU A 55 -25.76 -8.35 1.50
C LEU A 55 -24.24 -8.37 1.26
N VAL A 56 -23.79 -8.56 0.00
CA VAL A 56 -22.36 -8.55 -0.34
C VAL A 56 -21.78 -7.17 -0.10
N THR A 57 -22.49 -6.12 -0.50
CA THR A 57 -22.07 -4.73 -0.33
C THR A 57 -21.90 -4.40 1.14
N GLU A 58 -22.95 -4.62 1.92
CA GLU A 58 -22.94 -4.31 3.35
C GLU A 58 -21.87 -5.13 4.11
N ASN A 59 -21.78 -6.44 3.89
CA ASN A 59 -20.79 -7.27 4.56
C ASN A 59 -19.35 -6.89 4.19
N LEU A 60 -19.11 -6.51 2.93
CA LEU A 60 -17.77 -6.11 2.51
C LEU A 60 -17.34 -4.82 3.22
N VAL A 61 -18.23 -3.83 3.28
CA VAL A 61 -17.99 -2.57 3.99
C VAL A 61 -17.74 -2.84 5.47
N LEU A 62 -18.64 -3.58 6.14
CA LEU A 62 -18.49 -3.93 7.56
C LEU A 62 -17.18 -4.66 7.84
N THR A 63 -16.78 -5.59 6.96
CA THR A 63 -15.53 -6.35 7.10
C THR A 63 -14.31 -5.44 6.93
N GLN A 64 -14.31 -4.53 5.95
CA GLN A 64 -13.24 -3.57 5.76
C GLN A 64 -13.13 -2.61 6.95
N SER A 65 -14.26 -2.14 7.48
CA SER A 65 -14.28 -1.27 8.66
C SER A 65 -13.80 -2.00 9.92
N ALA A 66 -14.16 -3.28 10.09
CA ALA A 66 -13.64 -4.10 11.19
C ALA A 66 -12.11 -4.27 11.10
N LEU A 67 -11.56 -4.47 9.89
CA LEU A 67 -10.11 -4.55 9.69
C LEU A 67 -9.41 -3.21 9.94
N HIS A 68 -10.02 -2.10 9.53
CA HIS A 68 -9.47 -0.77 9.73
C HIS A 68 -9.42 -0.38 11.23
N LEU A 69 -10.49 -0.69 11.96
CA LEU A 69 -10.57 -0.40 13.40
C LEU A 69 -9.78 -1.41 14.25
N GLY A 70 -9.66 -2.65 13.79
CA GLY A 70 -9.01 -3.75 14.51
C GLY A 70 -7.59 -4.02 14.04
N PHE A 71 -7.44 -4.72 12.91
CA PHE A 71 -6.16 -5.24 12.43
C PHE A 71 -5.13 -4.14 12.19
N HIS A 72 -5.52 -3.05 11.52
CA HIS A 72 -4.63 -1.91 11.24
C HIS A 72 -4.11 -1.27 12.55
N ARG A 73 -5.00 -1.03 13.52
CA ARG A 73 -4.60 -0.49 14.84
C ARG A 73 -3.67 -1.42 15.60
N LEU A 74 -3.91 -2.72 15.53
CA LEU A 74 -3.04 -3.72 16.15
C LEU A 74 -1.66 -3.77 15.49
N HIS A 75 -1.58 -3.66 14.16
CA HIS A 75 -0.31 -3.60 13.44
C HIS A 75 0.54 -2.41 13.93
N ASP A 76 -0.03 -1.20 13.97
CA ASP A 76 0.64 -0.01 14.47
C ASP A 76 1.14 -0.15 15.91
N GLN A 77 0.29 -0.70 16.78
CA GLN A 77 0.65 -0.98 18.16
C GLN A 77 1.80 -1.98 18.22
N MET A 78 1.79 -3.02 17.40
CA MET A 78 2.83 -4.04 17.38
C MET A 78 4.18 -3.48 16.91
N ILE A 79 4.20 -2.54 15.96
CA ILE A 79 5.41 -1.81 15.56
C ILE A 79 5.97 -1.01 16.74
N LYS A 80 5.11 -0.24 17.44
CA LYS A 80 5.50 0.57 18.60
C LYS A 80 6.00 -0.30 19.76
N LEU A 81 5.34 -1.43 20.02
CA LEU A 81 5.77 -2.42 21.02
C LEU A 81 7.16 -2.95 20.70
N ASN A 82 7.45 -3.29 19.45
CA ASN A 82 8.76 -3.78 19.03
C ASN A 82 9.87 -2.72 19.22
N GLN A 83 9.59 -1.45 18.92
CA GLN A 83 10.53 -0.35 19.17
C GLN A 83 10.80 -0.14 20.67
N SER A 84 9.74 -0.17 21.49
CA SER A 84 9.86 -0.05 22.94
C SER A 84 10.63 -1.22 23.57
N LEU A 85 10.41 -2.45 23.08
CA LEU A 85 11.18 -3.62 23.48
C LEU A 85 12.67 -3.45 23.19
N HIS A 86 13.01 -2.94 22.00
CA HIS A 86 14.41 -2.70 21.65
C HIS A 86 15.07 -1.67 22.57
N ARG A 87 14.38 -0.54 22.85
CA ARG A 87 14.88 0.49 23.78
C ARG A 87 15.07 -0.04 25.19
N LEU A 88 14.09 -0.79 25.72
CA LEU A 88 14.17 -1.42 27.04
C LEU A 88 15.31 -2.44 27.10
N GLN A 89 15.52 -3.21 26.03
CA GLN A 89 16.62 -4.18 25.97
C GLN A 89 17.99 -3.51 26.08
N VAL A 90 18.19 -2.37 25.39
CA VAL A 90 19.43 -1.59 25.46
C VAL A 90 19.63 -1.04 26.88
N ALA A 91 18.62 -0.35 27.42
CA ALA A 91 18.68 0.24 28.76
C ALA A 91 18.91 -0.82 29.86
N TRP A 92 18.28 -1.98 29.73
CA TRP A 92 18.49 -3.09 30.67
C TRP A 92 19.92 -3.62 30.63
N ARG A 93 20.50 -3.79 29.43
CA ARG A 93 21.90 -4.23 29.28
C ARG A 93 22.88 -3.23 29.89
N GLU A 94 22.66 -1.93 29.69
CA GLU A 94 23.48 -0.88 30.29
C GLU A 94 23.39 -0.89 31.82
N ALA A 95 22.18 -0.95 32.36
CA ALA A 95 21.95 -1.04 33.80
C ALA A 95 22.58 -2.29 34.43
N GLN A 96 22.60 -3.40 33.69
CA GLN A 96 23.25 -4.64 34.11
C GLN A 96 24.79 -4.49 34.12
N GLN A 97 25.37 -3.81 33.13
CA GLN A 97 26.81 -3.54 33.06
C GLN A 97 27.26 -2.57 34.17
N SER A 98 26.42 -1.62 34.54
CA SER A 98 26.71 -0.66 35.61
C SER A 98 26.31 -1.15 37.01
N SER A 99 25.89 -2.42 37.17
CA SER A 99 25.36 -2.99 38.43
C SER A 99 24.30 -2.11 39.11
N SER A 100 23.43 -1.48 38.32
CA SER A 100 22.38 -0.59 38.83
C SER A 100 21.26 -1.41 39.49
N PRO A 101 20.72 -0.95 40.65
CA PRO A 101 19.55 -1.58 41.27
C PRO A 101 18.27 -1.47 40.42
N SER A 102 18.25 -0.65 39.37
CA SER A 102 17.14 -0.56 38.43
C SER A 102 17.08 -1.70 37.40
N ALA A 103 18.13 -2.53 37.30
CA ALA A 103 18.22 -3.58 36.28
C ALA A 103 17.09 -4.61 36.40
N ASP A 104 16.70 -5.00 37.61
CA ASP A 104 15.63 -5.97 37.84
C ASP A 104 14.25 -5.40 37.43
N ASN A 105 13.98 -4.14 37.76
CA ASN A 105 12.73 -3.47 37.34
C ASN A 105 12.65 -3.34 35.80
N LEU A 106 13.77 -2.96 35.14
CA LEU A 106 13.82 -2.90 33.67
C LEU A 106 13.59 -4.26 33.03
N ARG A 107 14.12 -5.32 33.65
CA ARG A 107 13.88 -6.70 33.23
C ARG A 107 12.40 -7.10 33.34
N GLU A 108 11.76 -6.85 34.48
CA GLU A 108 10.34 -7.15 34.68
C GLU A 108 9.45 -6.41 33.66
N GLN A 109 9.75 -5.13 33.41
CA GLN A 109 9.04 -4.35 32.38
C GLN A 109 9.23 -4.94 30.97
N PHE A 110 10.46 -5.34 30.64
CA PHE A 110 10.75 -6.00 29.38
C PHE A 110 9.99 -7.32 29.24
N GLU A 111 9.99 -8.18 30.26
CA GLU A 111 9.29 -9.47 30.25
C GLU A 111 7.77 -9.30 30.11
N ARG A 112 7.18 -8.31 30.81
CA ARG A 112 5.76 -7.97 30.65
C ARG A 112 5.44 -7.52 29.24
N LEU A 113 6.24 -6.61 28.68
CA LEU A 113 6.02 -6.08 27.33
C LEU A 113 6.22 -7.16 26.26
N MET A 114 7.19 -8.05 26.47
CA MET A 114 7.47 -9.18 25.58
C MET A 114 6.29 -10.16 25.56
N THR A 115 5.68 -10.42 26.72
CA THR A 115 4.47 -11.26 26.81
C THR A 115 3.32 -10.68 25.98
N VAL A 116 3.05 -9.38 26.09
CA VAL A 116 2.04 -8.69 25.27
C VAL A 116 2.37 -8.75 23.78
N TYR A 117 3.63 -8.51 23.41
CA TYR A 117 4.07 -8.57 22.02
C TYR A 117 3.92 -9.97 21.41
N LEU A 118 4.39 -11.01 22.11
CA LEU A 118 4.34 -12.39 21.62
C LEU A 118 2.91 -12.92 21.52
N SER A 119 2.06 -12.63 22.51
CA SER A 119 0.64 -13.00 22.47
C SER A 119 -0.11 -12.30 21.35
N THR A 120 0.12 -10.99 21.16
CA THR A 120 -0.47 -10.22 20.05
C THR A 120 -0.01 -10.76 18.71
N LYS A 121 1.30 -11.00 18.55
CA LYS A 121 1.87 -11.59 17.34
C LYS A 121 1.24 -12.95 17.04
N ALA A 122 1.13 -13.84 18.03
CA ALA A 122 0.53 -15.16 17.84
C ALA A 122 -0.93 -15.08 17.35
N ALA A 123 -1.73 -14.16 17.90
CA ALA A 123 -3.10 -13.94 17.45
C ALA A 123 -3.17 -13.36 16.03
N MET A 124 -2.32 -12.38 15.72
CA MET A 124 -2.29 -11.72 14.41
C MET A 124 -1.72 -12.62 13.30
N THR A 125 -0.88 -13.58 13.64
CA THR A 125 -0.28 -14.52 12.69
C THR A 125 -0.95 -15.88 12.65
N GLU A 126 -2.21 -15.99 13.12
CA GLU A 126 -2.98 -17.21 12.99
C GLU A 126 -3.17 -17.53 11.49
N PRO A 127 -2.71 -18.71 11.00
CA PRO A 127 -2.66 -19.00 9.57
C PRO A 127 -3.99 -18.91 8.83
N GLN A 128 -5.09 -19.38 9.43
CA GLN A 128 -6.40 -19.38 8.77
C GLN A 128 -6.96 -17.96 8.64
N MET A 129 -6.83 -17.14 9.68
CA MET A 129 -7.18 -15.74 9.67
C MET A 129 -6.37 -14.98 8.62
N LEU A 130 -5.05 -15.17 8.55
CA LEU A 130 -4.21 -14.52 7.55
C LEU A 130 -4.57 -14.95 6.13
N LYS A 131 -4.87 -16.23 5.90
CA LYS A 131 -5.34 -16.71 4.59
C LYS A 131 -6.67 -16.07 4.19
N ASN A 132 -7.60 -15.93 5.12
CA ASN A 132 -8.87 -15.26 4.88
C ASN A 132 -8.68 -13.76 4.57
N CYS A 133 -7.82 -13.08 5.33
CA CYS A 133 -7.48 -11.69 5.09
C CYS A 133 -6.79 -11.50 3.74
N LEU A 134 -5.87 -12.40 3.36
CA LEU A 134 -5.21 -12.37 2.05
C LEU A 134 -6.22 -12.51 0.92
N ASN A 135 -7.12 -13.48 0.99
CA ASN A 135 -8.16 -13.66 -0.01
C ASN A 135 -9.08 -12.43 -0.11
N LEU A 136 -9.41 -11.81 1.02
CA LEU A 136 -10.19 -10.58 1.06
C LEU A 136 -9.44 -9.43 0.40
N GLN A 137 -8.18 -9.17 0.76
CA GLN A 137 -7.41 -8.05 0.22
C GLN A 137 -7.07 -8.22 -1.26
N VAL A 138 -6.84 -9.45 -1.71
CA VAL A 138 -6.70 -9.77 -3.14
C VAL A 138 -8.01 -9.52 -3.88
N SER A 139 -9.15 -9.90 -3.28
CA SER A 139 -10.46 -9.58 -3.84
C SER A 139 -10.70 -8.07 -3.90
N MET A 140 -10.25 -7.31 -2.89
CA MET A 140 -10.30 -5.85 -2.94
C MET A 140 -9.42 -5.28 -4.04
N ALA A 141 -8.20 -5.80 -4.22
CA ALA A 141 -7.33 -5.39 -5.32
C ALA A 141 -8.05 -5.55 -6.67
N VAL A 142 -8.69 -6.70 -6.88
CA VAL A 142 -9.50 -6.98 -8.08
C VAL A 142 -10.65 -5.98 -8.21
N LEU A 143 -11.44 -5.79 -7.16
CA LEU A 143 -12.59 -4.89 -7.16
C LEU A 143 -12.19 -3.44 -7.49
N LEU A 144 -11.17 -2.92 -6.81
CA LEU A 144 -10.67 -1.55 -7.01
C LEU A 144 -10.12 -1.36 -8.43
N VAL A 145 -9.41 -2.35 -8.97
CA VAL A 145 -8.96 -2.35 -10.37
C VAL A 145 -10.14 -2.29 -11.33
N GLN A 146 -11.20 -3.08 -11.10
CA GLN A 146 -12.39 -3.10 -11.96
C GLN A 146 -13.16 -1.77 -11.91
N LEU A 147 -13.30 -1.17 -10.73
CA LEU A 147 -13.88 0.17 -10.59
C LEU A 147 -13.02 1.23 -11.28
N ALA A 148 -11.69 1.13 -11.17
CA ALA A 148 -10.77 2.06 -11.82
C ALA A 148 -10.85 2.00 -13.35
N ILE A 149 -10.97 0.82 -13.94
CA ILE A 149 -11.14 0.70 -15.40
C ILE A 149 -12.58 0.98 -15.88
N GLY A 150 -13.47 1.44 -15.00
CA GLY A 150 -14.83 1.84 -15.34
C GLY A 150 -15.78 0.65 -15.60
N ASN A 151 -15.47 -0.54 -15.09
CA ASN A 151 -16.35 -1.69 -15.24
C ASN A 151 -17.64 -1.49 -14.42
N GLN A 152 -18.78 -1.54 -15.10
CA GLN A 152 -20.13 -1.48 -14.51
C GLN A 152 -20.87 -2.82 -14.57
N GLY A 153 -20.25 -3.84 -15.18
CA GLY A 153 -20.82 -5.18 -15.33
C GLY A 153 -20.46 -6.12 -14.18
N THR A 154 -21.03 -7.33 -14.22
CA THR A 154 -20.80 -8.40 -13.23
C THR A 154 -19.69 -9.38 -13.63
N GLU A 155 -19.08 -9.17 -14.80
CA GLU A 155 -17.98 -9.97 -15.33
C GLU A 155 -16.66 -9.20 -15.26
N LEU A 156 -15.57 -9.92 -15.03
CA LEU A 156 -14.24 -9.31 -14.96
C LEU A 156 -13.78 -8.88 -16.35
N MET A 157 -13.45 -7.60 -16.48
CA MET A 157 -12.80 -7.06 -17.68
C MET A 157 -11.28 -7.25 -17.57
N ALA A 158 -10.66 -7.59 -18.71
CA ALA A 158 -9.21 -7.67 -18.80
C ALA A 158 -8.58 -6.28 -18.66
N LEU A 159 -7.47 -6.18 -17.92
CA LEU A 159 -6.71 -4.95 -17.79
C LEU A 159 -5.99 -4.65 -19.11
N THR A 160 -6.30 -3.50 -19.69
CA THR A 160 -5.67 -2.99 -20.91
C THR A 160 -5.26 -1.54 -20.72
N PHE A 161 -4.23 -1.10 -21.43
CA PHE A 161 -3.73 0.27 -21.41
C PHE A 161 -3.76 0.86 -22.83
N PRO A 162 -3.91 2.20 -22.99
CA PRO A 162 -4.05 3.20 -21.93
C PRO A 162 -5.37 3.06 -21.15
N LEU A 163 -5.36 3.45 -19.88
CA LEU A 163 -6.55 3.39 -19.03
C LEU A 163 -7.60 4.41 -19.52
N PRO A 164 -8.91 4.12 -19.36
CA PRO A 164 -9.97 5.06 -19.74
C PRO A 164 -9.94 6.33 -18.87
N GLU A 165 -10.42 7.45 -19.37
CA GLU A 165 -10.50 8.68 -18.57
C GLU A 165 -11.39 8.50 -17.32
N VAL A 166 -11.02 9.14 -16.21
CA VAL A 166 -11.77 9.07 -14.95
C VAL A 166 -12.96 10.03 -14.98
N LYS A 167 -14.02 9.65 -15.70
CA LYS A 167 -15.28 10.40 -15.74
C LYS A 167 -16.33 9.70 -14.89
N LYS A 168 -16.93 10.41 -13.92
CA LYS A 168 -17.99 9.90 -13.04
C LYS A 168 -17.64 8.53 -12.44
N SER A 169 -16.46 8.45 -11.84
CA SER A 169 -15.94 7.18 -11.33
C SER A 169 -16.55 6.82 -9.98
N ALA A 170 -16.90 5.55 -9.84
CA ALA A 170 -17.36 4.95 -8.60
C ALA A 170 -16.32 5.04 -7.46
N LEU A 171 -15.05 5.28 -7.80
CA LEU A 171 -13.96 5.56 -6.85
C LEU A 171 -14.26 6.77 -5.95
N ALA A 172 -15.13 7.69 -6.38
CA ALA A 172 -15.55 8.85 -5.59
C ALA A 172 -16.35 8.48 -4.33
N TYR A 173 -16.83 7.23 -4.27
CA TYR A 173 -17.60 6.70 -3.14
C TYR A 173 -16.88 5.53 -2.47
N VAL A 174 -15.60 5.29 -2.79
CA VAL A 174 -14.79 4.27 -2.14
C VAL A 174 -13.94 4.96 -1.07
N PRO A 175 -14.17 4.67 0.22
CA PRO A 175 -13.34 5.21 1.29
C PRO A 175 -11.87 4.84 1.13
N GLU A 176 -10.98 5.77 1.46
CA GLU A 176 -9.53 5.62 1.38
C GLU A 176 -9.00 4.42 2.18
N PHE A 177 -9.63 4.12 3.33
CA PHE A 177 -9.23 3.01 4.17
C PHE A 177 -9.35 1.63 3.49
N PHE A 178 -10.10 1.50 2.39
CA PHE A 178 -10.14 0.27 1.61
C PHE A 178 -8.78 -0.04 0.97
N ALA A 179 -8.13 1.00 0.41
CA ALA A 179 -6.79 0.87 -0.14
C ALA A 179 -5.73 0.78 0.97
N ASP A 180 -5.94 1.52 2.07
CA ASP A 180 -5.02 1.52 3.21
C ASP A 180 -4.93 0.15 3.88
N ASN A 181 -6.08 -0.49 4.15
CA ASN A 181 -6.16 -1.85 4.69
C ASN A 181 -5.40 -2.88 3.84
N LEU A 182 -5.53 -2.78 2.51
CA LEU A 182 -4.80 -3.63 1.58
C LEU A 182 -3.29 -3.41 1.74
N GLY A 183 -2.86 -2.15 1.74
CA GLY A 183 -1.45 -1.81 1.85
C GLY A 183 -0.81 -2.30 3.15
N ASP A 184 -1.42 -1.96 4.28
CA ASP A 184 -0.90 -2.36 5.60
C ASP A 184 -0.87 -3.87 5.78
N PHE A 185 -1.83 -4.59 5.21
CA PHE A 185 -1.85 -6.03 5.28
C PHE A 185 -0.65 -6.66 4.55
N PHE A 186 -0.31 -6.22 3.33
CA PHE A 186 0.85 -6.76 2.61
C PHE A 186 2.18 -6.37 3.26
N ILE A 187 2.29 -5.15 3.79
CA ILE A 187 3.46 -4.70 4.56
C ILE A 187 3.61 -5.54 5.84
N PHE A 188 2.50 -5.82 6.53
CA PHE A 188 2.47 -6.71 7.68
C PHE A 188 2.96 -8.12 7.30
N LEU A 189 2.45 -8.70 6.20
CA LEU A 189 2.84 -10.03 5.75
C LEU A 189 4.34 -10.10 5.52
N ARG A 190 4.93 -9.13 4.81
CA ARG A 190 6.38 -9.09 4.59
C ARG A 190 7.19 -9.18 5.88
N ARG A 191 6.72 -8.51 6.94
CA ARG A 191 7.45 -8.42 8.21
C ARG A 191 7.22 -9.63 9.13
N PHE A 192 6.03 -10.22 9.12
CA PHE A 192 5.63 -11.18 10.15
C PHE A 192 5.20 -12.55 9.61
N ALA A 193 4.93 -12.67 8.31
CA ALA A 193 4.43 -13.88 7.66
C ALA A 193 4.80 -13.95 6.15
N ASP A 194 6.06 -13.66 5.79
CA ASP A 194 6.53 -13.60 4.39
C ASP A 194 6.25 -14.91 3.63
N ASP A 195 6.30 -16.04 4.34
CA ASP A 195 6.04 -17.38 3.82
C ASP A 195 4.65 -17.54 3.18
N LEU A 196 3.67 -16.69 3.52
CA LEU A 196 2.33 -16.72 2.90
C LEU A 196 2.28 -16.10 1.50
N LEU A 197 3.25 -15.24 1.15
CA LEU A 197 3.28 -14.56 -0.14
C LEU A 197 3.67 -15.51 -1.28
N GLU A 198 4.55 -16.46 -1.00
CA GLU A 198 5.07 -17.37 -2.02
C GLU A 198 4.04 -18.35 -2.62
N PRO A 199 3.24 -19.11 -1.84
CA PRO A 199 2.23 -20.00 -2.40
C PRO A 199 1.06 -19.23 -3.06
N SER A 200 1.01 -17.91 -2.91
CA SER A 200 -0.09 -17.05 -3.35
C SER A 200 0.22 -16.32 -4.65
N ALA A 201 1.08 -16.88 -5.49
CA ALA A 201 1.61 -16.28 -6.71
C ALA A 201 0.51 -15.74 -7.65
N ASP A 202 -0.54 -16.53 -7.89
CA ASP A 202 -1.64 -16.13 -8.77
C ASP A 202 -2.38 -14.89 -8.23
N SER A 203 -2.47 -14.78 -6.90
CA SER A 203 -3.05 -13.62 -6.21
C SER A 203 -2.18 -12.37 -6.33
N LEU A 204 -0.85 -12.51 -6.40
CA LEU A 204 0.08 -11.38 -6.49
C LEU A 204 -0.09 -10.59 -7.79
N GLN A 205 -0.50 -11.25 -8.89
CA GLN A 205 -0.77 -10.53 -10.13
C GLN A 205 -1.86 -9.45 -9.94
N HIS A 206 -2.90 -9.74 -9.14
CA HIS A 206 -3.95 -8.77 -8.86
C HIS A 206 -3.45 -7.59 -8.01
N VAL A 207 -2.52 -7.84 -7.09
CA VAL A 207 -1.83 -6.79 -6.32
C VAL A 207 -0.97 -5.93 -7.26
N LEU A 208 -0.25 -6.54 -8.20
CA LEU A 208 0.51 -5.79 -9.20
C LEU A 208 -0.38 -4.92 -10.09
N HIS A 209 -1.53 -5.42 -10.54
CA HIS A 209 -2.51 -4.60 -11.28
C HIS A 209 -2.95 -3.38 -10.45
N PHE A 210 -3.29 -3.60 -9.18
CA PHE A 210 -3.69 -2.53 -8.27
C PHE A 210 -2.57 -1.47 -8.11
N VAL A 211 -1.34 -1.90 -7.78
CA VAL A 211 -0.20 -0.99 -7.67
C VAL A 211 0.07 -0.26 -8.99
N THR A 212 -0.01 -0.94 -10.13
CA THR A 212 0.25 -0.34 -11.45
C THR A 212 -0.73 0.80 -11.76
N ILE A 213 -2.01 0.60 -11.44
CA ILE A 213 -3.07 1.57 -11.75
C ILE A 213 -3.03 2.77 -10.81
N PHE A 214 -2.86 2.56 -9.51
CA PHE A 214 -3.09 3.62 -8.52
C PHE A 214 -1.85 4.40 -8.12
N THR A 215 -0.65 3.78 -8.15
CA THR A 215 0.59 4.40 -7.62
C THR A 215 0.92 5.71 -8.32
N GLY A 216 0.90 5.70 -9.66
CA GLY A 216 1.27 6.86 -10.49
C GLY A 216 0.09 7.70 -11.00
N ASP A 217 -1.14 7.43 -10.55
CA ASP A 217 -2.35 8.03 -11.13
C ASP A 217 -3.12 8.87 -10.09
N VAL A 218 -2.84 10.17 -10.10
CA VAL A 218 -3.49 11.16 -9.23
C VAL A 218 -4.99 11.28 -9.51
N ASP A 219 -5.48 10.89 -10.69
CA ASP A 219 -6.90 10.96 -11.03
C ASP A 219 -7.69 9.77 -10.50
N ARG A 220 -7.01 8.73 -10.00
CA ARG A 220 -7.63 7.53 -9.41
C ARG A 220 -7.42 7.41 -7.91
N MET A 221 -6.37 8.04 -7.39
CA MET A 221 -6.10 8.14 -5.97
C MET A 221 -5.46 9.51 -5.68
N LYS A 222 -6.26 10.45 -5.17
CA LYS A 222 -5.78 11.81 -4.93
C LYS A 222 -4.77 11.88 -3.79
N ASN A 223 -4.98 11.09 -2.73
CA ASN A 223 -4.11 11.11 -1.55
C ASN A 223 -2.67 10.64 -1.91
N PRO A 224 -1.67 11.54 -1.85
CA PRO A 224 -0.29 11.20 -2.23
C PRO A 224 0.38 10.27 -1.22
N HIS A 225 -0.04 10.29 0.05
CA HIS A 225 0.50 9.40 1.08
C HIS A 225 0.09 7.94 0.84
N LEU A 226 -1.16 7.71 0.42
CA LEU A 226 -1.61 6.38 0.02
C LEU A 226 -0.88 5.89 -1.23
N ARG A 227 -0.74 6.75 -2.25
CA ARG A 227 0.04 6.42 -3.45
C ARG A 227 1.49 6.08 -3.12
N ALA A 228 2.12 6.82 -2.21
CA ALA A 228 3.47 6.55 -1.73
C ALA A 228 3.55 5.21 -0.97
N LYS A 229 2.58 4.91 -0.11
CA LYS A 229 2.48 3.61 0.58
C LYS A 229 2.42 2.44 -0.40
N LEU A 230 1.84 2.60 -1.59
CA LEU A 230 1.83 1.54 -2.61
C LEU A 230 3.23 1.16 -3.12
N ALA A 231 4.22 2.05 -3.03
CA ALA A 231 5.61 1.68 -3.29
C ALA A 231 6.17 0.76 -2.20
N GLU A 232 5.77 0.95 -0.95
CA GLU A 232 6.12 0.03 0.14
C GLU A 232 5.41 -1.32 -0.03
N VAL A 233 4.16 -1.33 -0.52
CA VAL A 233 3.45 -2.56 -0.90
C VAL A 233 4.19 -3.31 -2.01
N LEU A 234 4.67 -2.58 -3.02
CA LEU A 234 5.44 -3.18 -4.11
C LEU A 234 6.77 -3.78 -3.63
N GLU A 235 7.45 -3.08 -2.72
CA GLU A 235 8.67 -3.58 -2.07
C GLU A 235 8.37 -4.82 -1.21
N ALA A 236 7.24 -4.83 -0.49
CA ALA A 236 6.83 -5.95 0.33
C ALA A 236 6.55 -7.24 -0.46
N VAL A 237 6.04 -7.12 -1.69
CA VAL A 237 5.65 -8.28 -2.51
C VAL A 237 6.68 -8.67 -3.57
N MET A 238 7.70 -7.83 -3.82
CA MET A 238 8.73 -8.14 -4.81
C MET A 238 9.67 -9.28 -4.36
N PRO A 239 10.35 -9.96 -5.32
CA PRO A 239 11.37 -10.94 -4.98
C PRO A 239 12.60 -10.24 -4.39
N HIS A 240 13.00 -10.59 -3.18
CA HIS A 240 14.23 -10.08 -2.57
C HIS A 240 15.40 -11.03 -2.85
N LEU A 241 16.36 -10.56 -3.65
CA LEU A 241 17.51 -11.35 -4.13
C LEU A 241 18.55 -11.65 -3.04
N ASP A 242 18.62 -10.83 -1.99
CA ASP A 242 19.74 -10.82 -1.03
C ASP A 242 19.52 -11.63 0.26
N GLN A 243 18.41 -12.38 0.41
CA GLN A 243 18.22 -13.23 1.59
C GLN A 243 18.97 -14.57 1.46
N ALA A 244 20.29 -14.49 1.36
CA ALA A 244 21.21 -15.64 1.35
C ALA A 244 21.32 -16.39 2.70
N GLN A 245 20.38 -16.22 3.63
CA GLN A 245 20.45 -16.80 4.99
C GLN A 245 19.26 -17.69 5.40
N ALA A 246 18.30 -17.98 4.51
CA ALA A 246 17.27 -18.97 4.78
C ALA A 246 17.48 -20.24 3.91
N PRO A 247 17.42 -21.45 4.46
CA PRO A 247 17.61 -22.71 3.71
C PRO A 247 16.45 -23.03 2.74
N LEU A 248 15.50 -22.12 2.54
CA LEU A 248 14.34 -22.29 1.66
C LEU A 248 14.59 -21.57 0.33
N VAL A 249 15.56 -22.05 -0.45
CA VAL A 249 15.80 -21.62 -1.84
C VAL A 249 14.52 -21.73 -2.70
N SER A 250 13.53 -22.53 -2.28
CA SER A 250 12.24 -22.69 -2.95
C SER A 250 11.30 -21.48 -2.83
N SER A 251 11.51 -20.52 -1.91
CA SER A 251 10.51 -19.51 -1.55
C SER A 251 10.52 -18.21 -2.36
N VAL A 252 11.28 -18.15 -3.47
CA VAL A 252 11.41 -16.94 -4.31
C VAL A 252 11.03 -17.21 -5.77
N PHE A 253 10.79 -18.47 -6.15
CA PHE A 253 10.57 -18.84 -7.54
C PHE A 253 9.22 -18.35 -8.08
N HIS A 254 8.17 -18.41 -7.27
CA HIS A 254 6.83 -18.06 -7.71
C HIS A 254 6.67 -16.54 -7.78
N ARG A 255 7.12 -15.80 -6.76
CA ARG A 255 7.20 -14.33 -6.82
C ARG A 255 7.99 -13.87 -8.03
N LYS A 256 9.20 -14.41 -8.23
CA LYS A 256 10.05 -14.04 -9.38
C LYS A 256 9.37 -14.33 -10.71
N ARG A 257 8.72 -15.50 -10.84
CA ARG A 257 7.96 -15.85 -12.04
C ARG A 257 6.89 -14.80 -12.35
N VAL A 258 6.05 -14.44 -11.37
CA VAL A 258 4.96 -13.48 -11.55
C VAL A 258 5.46 -12.12 -12.02
N PHE A 259 6.53 -11.60 -11.38
CA PHE A 259 7.12 -10.33 -11.76
C PHE A 259 7.75 -10.36 -13.15
N CYS A 260 8.51 -11.41 -13.49
CA CYS A 260 9.12 -11.54 -14.81
C CYS A 260 8.08 -11.71 -15.93
N SER A 261 6.95 -12.39 -15.66
CA SER A 261 5.88 -12.61 -16.64
C SER A 261 4.78 -11.54 -16.62
N TYR A 262 4.94 -10.49 -15.81
CA TYR A 262 3.92 -9.46 -15.64
C TYR A 262 3.73 -8.65 -16.93
N GLN A 263 2.56 -8.76 -17.55
CA GLN A 263 2.29 -8.18 -18.87
C GLN A 263 2.34 -6.65 -18.88
N GLN A 264 2.05 -6.02 -17.74
CA GLN A 264 2.01 -4.55 -17.61
C GLN A 264 3.29 -3.99 -16.96
N ALA A 265 4.42 -4.71 -17.08
CA ALA A 265 5.70 -4.32 -16.50
C ALA A 265 6.12 -2.89 -16.87
N ALA A 266 5.90 -2.49 -18.13
CA ALA A 266 6.23 -1.14 -18.60
C ALA A 266 5.47 -0.05 -17.82
N TYR A 267 4.15 -0.24 -17.65
CA TYR A 267 3.31 0.70 -16.92
C TYR A 267 3.62 0.71 -15.41
N LEU A 268 4.03 -0.41 -14.83
CA LEU A 268 4.43 -0.48 -13.42
C LEU A 268 5.73 0.28 -13.16
N ALA A 269 6.72 0.16 -14.05
CA ALA A 269 7.94 0.95 -13.97
C ALA A 269 7.66 2.46 -14.13
N GLU A 270 6.83 2.83 -15.10
CA GLU A 270 6.41 4.22 -15.28
C GLU A 270 5.65 4.75 -14.06
N ALA A 271 4.72 3.97 -13.49
CA ALA A 271 3.96 4.36 -12.30
C ALA A 271 4.87 4.61 -11.08
N LEU A 272 5.92 3.80 -10.91
CA LEU A 272 6.91 3.99 -9.85
C LEU A 272 7.70 5.30 -10.04
N ILE A 273 8.12 5.61 -11.27
CA ILE A 273 8.81 6.85 -11.59
C ILE A 273 7.88 8.06 -11.41
N LYS A 274 6.61 7.95 -11.82
CA LYS A 274 5.58 8.98 -11.61
C LYS A 274 5.41 9.30 -10.14
N VAL A 275 5.18 8.30 -9.29
CA VAL A 275 4.98 8.55 -7.86
C VAL A 275 6.24 9.14 -7.22
N PHE A 276 7.45 8.71 -7.63
CA PHE A 276 8.71 9.27 -7.13
C PHE A 276 8.79 10.78 -7.35
N VAL A 277 8.31 11.24 -8.52
CA VAL A 277 8.29 12.65 -8.90
C VAL A 277 7.13 13.39 -8.21
N ASP A 278 5.96 12.78 -8.09
CA ASP A 278 4.75 13.41 -7.52
C ASP A 278 4.83 13.64 -6.01
N ILE A 279 5.58 12.83 -5.27
CA ILE A 279 5.75 12.96 -3.81
C ILE A 279 6.82 13.99 -3.42
N GLU A 280 7.25 14.85 -4.35
CA GLU A 280 8.04 16.03 -4.01
C GLU A 280 7.14 17.07 -3.35
N PHE A 281 6.93 16.91 -2.03
CA PHE A 281 6.15 17.85 -1.23
C PHE A 281 6.96 19.12 -1.00
N THR A 282 6.51 20.23 -1.57
CA THR A 282 7.15 21.55 -1.39
C THR A 282 6.42 22.35 -0.31
N GLY A 283 7.14 22.87 0.69
CA GLY A 283 6.66 23.97 1.54
C GLY A 283 6.74 23.76 3.05
N ASP A 284 6.84 22.52 3.54
CA ASP A 284 6.92 22.21 4.97
C ASP A 284 8.13 21.32 5.31
N PRO A 285 8.95 21.65 6.33
CA PRO A 285 10.12 20.85 6.72
C PRO A 285 9.80 19.40 7.14
N HIS A 286 8.66 19.15 7.77
CA HIS A 286 8.22 17.80 8.13
C HIS A 286 7.91 16.97 6.88
N GLN A 287 7.30 17.59 5.87
CA GLN A 287 7.05 16.95 4.58
C GLN A 287 8.34 16.72 3.77
N PHE A 288 9.35 17.58 3.96
CA PHE A 288 10.65 17.43 3.31
C PHE A 288 11.35 16.13 3.71
N GLU A 289 11.44 15.81 5.01
CA GLU A 289 12.04 14.55 5.46
C GLU A 289 11.18 13.33 5.09
N GLN A 290 9.85 13.50 5.12
CA GLN A 290 8.90 12.43 4.82
C GLN A 290 9.08 11.86 3.41
N LYS A 291 9.48 12.69 2.43
CA LYS A 291 9.70 12.24 1.05
C LYS A 291 10.79 11.16 0.95
N PHE A 292 11.85 11.26 1.77
CA PHE A 292 12.92 10.26 1.77
C PHE A 292 12.43 8.92 2.31
N ASN A 293 11.57 8.94 3.32
CA ASN A 293 10.92 7.73 3.83
C ASN A 293 10.04 7.07 2.76
N TYR A 294 9.30 7.86 1.98
CA TYR A 294 8.50 7.34 0.87
C TYR A 294 9.33 6.84 -0.31
N ARG A 295 10.46 7.49 -0.62
CA ARG A 295 11.36 7.08 -1.71
C ARG A 295 12.22 5.87 -1.35
N ARG A 296 12.51 5.66 -0.07
CA ARG A 296 13.34 4.54 0.41
C ARG A 296 12.92 3.17 -0.15
N PRO A 297 11.64 2.74 -0.10
CA PRO A 297 11.23 1.46 -0.70
C PRO A 297 11.35 1.44 -2.23
N MET A 298 11.39 2.59 -2.90
CA MET A 298 11.51 2.66 -4.37
C MET A 298 12.91 2.28 -4.86
N TYR A 299 13.98 2.51 -4.09
CA TYR A 299 15.35 2.23 -4.55
C TYR A 299 15.62 0.74 -4.80
N PRO A 300 15.28 -0.20 -3.89
CA PRO A 300 15.39 -1.63 -4.17
C PRO A 300 14.53 -2.07 -5.37
N ILE A 301 13.33 -1.50 -5.52
CA ILE A 301 12.44 -1.81 -6.65
C ILE A 301 13.06 -1.35 -7.97
N LEU A 302 13.57 -0.11 -8.03
CA LEU A 302 14.23 0.44 -9.22
C LEU A 302 15.45 -0.40 -9.61
N ARG A 303 16.23 -0.87 -8.63
CA ARG A 303 17.34 -1.79 -8.89
C ARG A 303 16.86 -3.11 -9.49
N TYR A 304 15.84 -3.74 -8.91
CA TYR A 304 15.27 -4.98 -9.44
C TYR A 304 14.69 -4.81 -10.85
N MET A 305 13.97 -3.71 -11.09
CA MET A 305 13.42 -3.35 -12.41
C MET A 305 14.54 -3.14 -13.43
N TRP A 306 15.64 -2.51 -13.03
CA TRP A 306 16.81 -2.34 -13.91
C TRP A 306 17.44 -3.68 -14.29
N ASP A 307 17.49 -4.64 -13.38
CA ASP A 307 18.04 -5.98 -13.65
C ASP A 307 17.08 -6.87 -14.47
N THR A 308 15.83 -6.44 -14.69
CA THR A 308 14.78 -7.23 -15.38
C THR A 308 14.40 -6.60 -16.72
N ASP A 309 14.60 -7.35 -17.83
CA ASP A 309 14.49 -6.85 -19.21
C ASP A 309 13.19 -6.11 -19.54
N SER A 310 12.04 -6.67 -19.14
CA SER A 310 10.71 -6.11 -19.45
C SER A 310 10.49 -4.72 -18.83
N TYR A 311 10.98 -4.51 -17.60
CA TYR A 311 10.92 -3.22 -16.93
C TYR A 311 12.00 -2.27 -17.45
N ARG A 312 13.25 -2.74 -17.58
CA ARG A 312 14.37 -1.93 -18.08
C ARG A 312 14.10 -1.33 -19.46
N ALA A 313 13.44 -2.08 -20.35
CA ALA A 313 13.06 -1.57 -21.67
C ALA A 313 12.16 -0.32 -21.59
N SER A 314 11.19 -0.30 -20.68
CA SER A 314 10.32 0.86 -20.48
C SER A 314 11.04 2.06 -19.88
N ILE A 315 11.95 1.84 -18.92
CA ILE A 315 12.78 2.89 -18.33
C ILE A 315 13.67 3.53 -19.40
N LYS A 316 14.26 2.72 -20.30
CA LYS A 316 15.02 3.21 -21.45
C LYS A 316 14.14 4.03 -22.40
N ALA A 317 12.94 3.58 -22.74
CA ALA A 317 12.01 4.36 -23.56
C ALA A 317 11.67 5.72 -22.94
N LEU A 318 11.48 5.80 -21.61
CA LEU A 318 11.27 7.07 -20.92
C LEU A 318 12.51 7.99 -21.00
N ALA A 319 13.71 7.41 -20.94
CA ALA A 319 14.97 8.13 -21.09
C ALA A 319 15.18 8.65 -22.52
N ASP A 320 14.93 7.80 -23.52
CA ASP A 320 15.04 8.16 -24.94
C ASP A 320 14.07 9.30 -25.28
N TYR A 321 12.81 9.20 -24.85
CA TYR A 321 11.81 10.27 -25.00
C TYR A 321 12.27 11.57 -24.32
N ALA A 322 12.86 11.48 -23.13
CA ALA A 322 13.38 12.64 -22.42
C ALA A 322 14.56 13.31 -23.15
N SER A 323 15.46 12.52 -23.75
CA SER A 323 16.57 13.03 -24.55
C SER A 323 16.12 13.69 -25.85
N GLU A 324 15.06 13.18 -26.48
CA GLU A 324 14.46 13.80 -27.68
C GLU A 324 13.70 15.09 -27.36
N ASN A 325 13.24 15.27 -26.11
CA ASN A 325 12.37 16.36 -25.70
C ASN A 325 12.99 17.25 -24.58
N LEU A 326 14.32 17.44 -24.61
CA LEU A 326 15.05 18.26 -23.62
C LEU A 326 14.56 19.71 -23.55
N GLU A 327 14.10 20.26 -24.68
CA GLU A 327 13.66 21.66 -24.81
C GLU A 327 12.14 21.83 -24.65
N ALA A 328 11.41 20.78 -24.27
CA ALA A 328 9.98 20.87 -24.06
C ALA A 328 9.64 21.85 -22.92
N MET A 329 8.61 22.68 -23.12
CA MET A 329 8.13 23.65 -22.11
C MET A 329 7.80 22.98 -20.76
N ALA A 330 7.28 21.76 -20.81
CA ALA A 330 7.11 20.91 -19.64
C ALA A 330 8.20 19.81 -19.68
N PRO A 331 9.14 19.78 -18.71
CA PRO A 331 10.19 18.77 -18.69
C PRO A 331 9.62 17.35 -18.68
N PRO A 332 10.10 16.46 -19.57
CA PRO A 332 9.70 15.05 -19.57
C PRO A 332 9.86 14.38 -18.21
N LEU A 333 9.00 13.40 -17.94
CA LEU A 333 8.95 12.69 -16.65
C LEU A 333 10.33 12.19 -16.20
N PHE A 334 11.10 11.60 -17.11
CA PHE A 334 12.41 11.02 -16.77
C PHE A 334 13.45 12.09 -16.40
N LEU A 335 13.43 13.28 -17.01
CA LEU A 335 14.32 14.38 -16.61
C LEU A 335 13.99 14.87 -15.20
N ARG A 336 12.69 15.00 -14.89
CA ARG A 336 12.23 15.38 -13.54
C ARG A 336 12.68 14.34 -12.52
N PHE A 337 12.54 13.06 -12.84
CA PHE A 337 13.01 11.96 -12.01
C PHE A 337 14.53 12.03 -11.75
N LEU A 338 15.35 12.17 -12.80
CA LEU A 338 16.80 12.28 -12.64
C LEU A 338 17.21 13.47 -11.78
N ASN A 339 16.58 14.64 -12.00
CA ASN A 339 16.86 15.83 -11.20
C ASN A 339 16.59 15.58 -9.70
N LEU A 340 15.43 14.99 -9.37
CA LEU A 340 15.07 14.68 -7.98
C LEU A 340 15.97 13.61 -7.37
N LEU A 341 16.31 12.57 -8.13
CA LEU A 341 17.20 11.51 -7.69
C LEU A 341 18.62 12.04 -7.37
N MET A 342 19.16 12.92 -8.21
CA MET A 342 20.46 13.55 -7.96
C MET A 342 20.42 14.46 -6.73
N ASN A 343 19.35 15.25 -6.59
CA ASN A 343 19.19 16.13 -5.42
C ASN A 343 19.13 15.33 -4.12
N ASP A 344 18.38 14.22 -4.10
CA ASP A 344 18.30 13.34 -2.94
C ASP A 344 19.66 12.71 -2.60
N ALA A 345 20.42 12.27 -3.62
CA ALA A 345 21.74 11.69 -3.41
C ALA A 345 22.74 12.70 -2.82
N ILE A 346 22.71 13.96 -3.28
CA ILE A 346 23.55 15.04 -2.74
C ILE A 346 23.16 15.31 -1.28
N PHE A 347 21.87 15.51 -1.02
CA PHE A 347 21.38 15.82 0.32
C PHE A 347 21.71 14.72 1.33
N LEU A 348 21.40 13.46 1.00
CA LEU A 348 21.62 12.32 1.91
C LEU A 348 23.11 12.07 2.16
N LEU A 349 23.98 12.37 1.18
CA LEU A 349 25.43 12.27 1.36
C LEU A 349 25.94 13.33 2.33
N ASP A 350 25.52 14.59 2.16
CA ASP A 350 25.88 15.69 3.05
C ASP A 350 25.40 15.43 4.49
N GLU A 351 24.16 14.94 4.64
CA GLU A 351 23.58 14.59 5.93
C GLU A 351 24.36 13.43 6.60
N ALA A 352 24.69 12.38 5.85
CA ALA A 352 25.49 11.27 6.36
C ALA A 352 26.88 11.71 6.84
N ILE A 353 27.55 12.60 6.10
CA ILE A 353 28.85 13.17 6.50
C ILE A 353 28.71 13.99 7.79
N GLN A 354 27.66 14.80 7.91
CA GLN A 354 27.40 15.56 9.13
C GLN A 354 27.17 14.64 10.34
N TYR A 355 26.42 13.54 10.18
CA TYR A 355 26.22 12.57 11.26
C TYR A 355 27.50 11.83 11.64
N LEU A 356 28.38 11.51 10.69
CA LEU A 356 29.68 10.88 10.96
C LEU A 356 30.70 11.81 11.61
N SER A 357 30.53 13.13 11.44
CA SER A 357 31.38 14.15 12.06
C SER A 357 31.03 14.45 13.52
N LYS A 358 29.90 13.93 14.01
CA LYS A 358 29.48 13.96 15.41
C LYS A 358 29.81 12.65 16.09
#